data_AF-B9FTC3-F1
#
_entry.id   AF-B9FTC3-F1
#
_cell.length_a   1.000
_cell.length_b   1.000
_cell.length_c   1.000
_cell.angle_alpha   90.00
_cell.angle_beta   90.00
_cell.angle_gamma   90.00
#
_symmetry.space_group_name_H-M   'P 1'
#
loop_
_entity.id
_entity.type
_entity.pdbx_description
1 polymer ?
#
loop_
_entity_poly.entity_id
_entity_poly.type
_entity_poly.pdbx_seq_one_letter_code
_entity_poly.pdbx_strand_id
1 'polypeptide(L)'
;MERSIDALTKGRAWIISRGSAAAVPQWGKIWLSFIKLYDERVNASYSYILKVIGLYDWSGNNAIIPELWLVPHFLPIHPGRFWCFCRLVYMPMAYLYGKKFVGAITPTILEIREELYSVPYNEINWKNARNNCAKEDLRYPRSFVQNVIWTGLNKVVEPILSLWPFNTLRHAALNNLLKHIRYEDESTKYIGICPINKALDMICCWIDNPNSDAFKLHLPRIYDYLWLAEDGMKAQVYDGCQSWETAFIVQAYCSTDLVNEFSQTLTKAHEFIKKSQVLENHPDYEAYYRHRSKGSWTLSTADNGWCVSDCTAEALKALLMLSKISQDLVGDPIDGERLYDAVDGMLSFMNEDGTFSTYECKRSTPWLED
;
A
#
# COMPACT_ATOMS: atom_id res chain seq x y z
N MET A 1 -32.32 5.75 8.13
CA MET A 1 -32.50 4.33 8.47
C MET A 1 -33.14 3.55 7.32
N GLU A 2 -34.36 3.87 6.87
CA GLU A 2 -35.01 3.16 5.75
C GLU A 2 -34.18 3.19 4.44
N ARG A 3 -33.73 4.38 3.99
CA ARG A 3 -32.88 4.52 2.78
C ARG A 3 -31.57 3.71 2.85
N SER A 4 -31.00 3.52 4.03
CA SER A 4 -29.80 2.71 4.22
C SER A 4 -30.10 1.20 4.20
N ILE A 5 -31.27 0.76 4.68
CA ILE A 5 -31.73 -0.63 4.58
C ILE A 5 -32.04 -1.00 3.12
N ASP A 6 -32.68 -0.10 2.37
CA ASP A 6 -32.90 -0.24 0.92
C ASP A 6 -31.58 -0.35 0.14
N ALA A 7 -30.61 0.53 0.42
CA ALA A 7 -29.28 0.48 -0.21
C ALA A 7 -28.54 -0.83 0.08
N LEU A 8 -28.54 -1.30 1.34
CA LEU A 8 -27.92 -2.57 1.73
C LEU A 8 -28.62 -3.78 1.08
N THR A 9 -29.96 -3.76 1.00
CA THR A 9 -30.75 -4.82 0.36
C THR A 9 -30.43 -4.92 -1.14
N LYS A 10 -30.32 -3.77 -1.83
CA LYS A 10 -29.89 -3.69 -3.23
C LYS A 10 -28.45 -4.17 -3.42
N GLY A 11 -27.54 -3.77 -2.53
CA GLY A 11 -26.16 -4.25 -2.50
C GLY A 11 -26.05 -5.77 -2.34
N ARG A 12 -26.76 -6.35 -1.38
CA ARG A 12 -26.83 -7.81 -1.17
C ARG A 12 -27.36 -8.53 -2.42
N ALA A 13 -28.47 -8.05 -3.00
CA ALA A 13 -29.02 -8.63 -4.23
C ALA A 13 -28.03 -8.55 -5.41
N TRP A 14 -27.28 -7.45 -5.53
CA TRP A 14 -26.23 -7.27 -6.54
C TRP A 14 -25.08 -8.27 -6.36
N ILE A 15 -24.63 -8.50 -5.12
CA ILE A 15 -23.56 -9.47 -4.76
C ILE A 15 -24.02 -10.91 -5.05
N ILE A 16 -25.19 -11.31 -4.56
CA ILE A 16 -25.72 -12.67 -4.73
C ILE A 16 -25.90 -13.01 -6.22
N SER A 17 -26.43 -12.08 -7.02
CA SER A 17 -26.62 -12.27 -8.46
C SER A 17 -25.33 -12.38 -9.29
N ARG A 18 -24.15 -12.14 -8.69
CA ARG A 18 -22.81 -12.23 -9.33
C ARG A 18 -21.99 -13.43 -8.90
N GLY A 19 -22.62 -14.42 -8.29
CA GLY A 19 -21.93 -15.60 -7.73
C GLY A 19 -21.50 -15.41 -6.28
N SER A 20 -22.10 -14.44 -5.57
CA SER A 20 -21.90 -14.15 -4.15
C SER A 20 -20.48 -13.67 -3.80
N ALA A 21 -20.17 -13.48 -2.51
CA ALA A 21 -18.80 -13.17 -2.07
C ALA A 21 -17.77 -14.26 -2.47
N ALA A 22 -18.22 -15.47 -2.84
CA ALA A 22 -17.36 -16.51 -3.41
C ALA A 22 -16.76 -16.14 -4.79
N ALA A 23 -17.28 -15.10 -5.46
CA ALA A 23 -16.79 -14.58 -6.72
C ALA A 23 -15.99 -13.26 -6.58
N VAL A 24 -15.69 -12.79 -5.37
CA VAL A 24 -14.94 -11.53 -5.18
C VAL A 24 -13.48 -11.64 -5.71
N PRO A 25 -12.86 -10.55 -6.22
CA PRO A 25 -11.45 -10.55 -6.63
C PRO A 25 -10.47 -10.97 -5.53
N GLN A 26 -9.28 -11.44 -5.91
CA GLN A 26 -8.26 -12.01 -4.98
C GLN A 26 -7.98 -11.12 -3.77
N TRP A 27 -7.85 -9.80 -3.90
CA TRP A 27 -7.66 -8.90 -2.76
C TRP A 27 -8.87 -8.88 -1.81
N GLY A 28 -10.10 -8.91 -2.34
CA GLY A 28 -11.31 -9.05 -1.53
C GLY A 28 -11.39 -10.39 -0.80
N LYS A 29 -10.94 -11.50 -1.43
CA LYS A 29 -10.83 -12.82 -0.77
C LYS A 29 -9.87 -12.78 0.41
N ILE A 30 -8.71 -12.15 0.21
CA ILE A 30 -7.68 -11.96 1.24
C ILE A 30 -8.28 -11.18 2.41
N TRP A 31 -8.84 -9.98 2.15
CA TRP A 31 -9.52 -9.16 3.17
C TRP A 31 -10.63 -9.93 3.89
N LEU A 32 -11.54 -10.61 3.20
CA LEU A 32 -12.61 -11.35 3.89
C LEU A 32 -12.10 -12.55 4.72
N SER A 33 -10.84 -12.98 4.62
CA SER A 33 -10.35 -14.20 5.28
C SER A 33 -9.92 -14.01 6.74
N PHE A 34 -9.09 -13.01 7.05
CA PHE A 34 -8.29 -13.01 8.30
C PHE A 34 -8.92 -12.48 9.59
N ILE A 35 -10.19 -12.08 9.58
CA ILE A 35 -10.55 -10.82 10.27
C ILE A 35 -11.31 -11.17 11.66
N LYS A 36 -11.09 -10.49 12.84
CA LYS A 36 -11.67 -10.67 14.24
C LYS A 36 -12.56 -9.51 14.77
N LEU A 37 -13.81 -9.74 15.22
CA LEU A 37 -14.62 -8.66 15.83
C LEU A 37 -14.41 -8.53 17.36
N TYR A 38 -13.98 -7.34 17.81
CA TYR A 38 -14.04 -6.79 19.19
C TYR A 38 -13.26 -7.55 20.30
N ASP A 39 -12.91 -6.85 21.38
CA ASP A 39 -12.48 -7.43 22.66
C ASP A 39 -12.66 -6.41 23.79
N GLU A 40 -13.53 -6.71 24.76
CA GLU A 40 -13.87 -5.82 25.87
C GLU A 40 -12.71 -5.59 26.86
N ARG A 41 -11.63 -6.37 26.74
CA ARG A 41 -10.48 -6.35 27.67
C ARG A 41 -9.34 -5.40 27.27
N VAL A 42 -9.52 -4.62 26.20
CA VAL A 42 -8.58 -3.54 25.85
C VAL A 42 -9.05 -2.23 26.49
N ASN A 43 -8.19 -1.60 27.30
CA ASN A 43 -8.51 -0.37 28.03
C ASN A 43 -9.11 0.73 27.14
N ALA A 44 -10.09 1.45 27.69
CA ALA A 44 -11.09 2.24 26.94
C ALA A 44 -10.54 3.32 25.97
N SER A 45 -9.28 3.74 26.11
CA SER A 45 -8.68 4.79 25.27
C SER A 45 -8.48 4.41 23.79
N TYR A 46 -8.55 3.13 23.42
CA TYR A 46 -8.26 2.66 22.04
C TYR A 46 -9.30 1.70 21.45
N SER A 47 -10.53 1.71 21.98
CA SER A 47 -11.52 0.62 21.85
C SER A 47 -12.09 0.30 20.44
N TYR A 48 -11.77 1.09 19.40
CA TYR A 48 -12.60 1.16 18.18
C TYR A 48 -11.99 0.66 16.86
N ILE A 49 -10.66 0.51 16.76
CA ILE A 49 -9.99 0.76 15.47
C ILE A 49 -9.74 -0.47 14.58
N LEU A 50 -9.58 -1.67 15.14
CA LEU A 50 -9.46 -2.90 14.35
C LEU A 50 -10.75 -3.74 14.43
N LYS A 51 -11.75 -3.32 13.64
CA LYS A 51 -12.86 -4.19 13.24
C LYS A 51 -12.38 -5.17 12.21
N VAL A 52 -12.13 -6.36 12.71
CA VAL A 52 -11.63 -7.45 11.92
C VAL A 52 -12.90 -8.44 11.89
N ILE A 53 -13.17 -9.29 10.90
CA ILE A 53 -14.47 -9.86 10.41
C ILE A 53 -14.25 -11.14 9.53
N GLY A 54 -14.30 -12.37 10.06
CA GLY A 54 -13.83 -13.62 9.38
C GLY A 54 -14.82 -14.32 8.44
N LEU A 55 -14.94 -13.83 7.20
CA LEU A 55 -16.02 -14.12 6.25
C LEU A 55 -15.69 -15.06 5.08
N TYR A 56 -14.45 -15.51 4.91
CA TYR A 56 -14.03 -16.28 3.73
C TYR A 56 -12.94 -17.30 4.13
N ASP A 57 -12.92 -18.49 3.53
CA ASP A 57 -11.93 -19.51 3.91
C ASP A 57 -10.58 -19.34 3.17
N TRP A 58 -9.47 -19.45 3.90
CA TRP A 58 -8.12 -19.33 3.33
C TRP A 58 -7.81 -20.33 2.20
N SER A 59 -8.43 -21.52 2.19
CA SER A 59 -8.29 -22.47 1.08
C SER A 59 -8.93 -21.96 -0.21
N GLY A 60 -9.89 -21.03 -0.13
CA GLY A 60 -10.50 -20.35 -1.26
C GLY A 60 -9.69 -19.17 -1.81
N ASN A 61 -8.48 -18.92 -1.32
CA ASN A 61 -7.55 -17.93 -1.89
C ASN A 61 -6.56 -18.63 -2.83
N ASN A 62 -6.01 -17.91 -3.81
CA ASN A 62 -4.79 -18.35 -4.49
C ASN A 62 -3.59 -18.18 -3.55
N ALA A 63 -2.61 -19.09 -3.64
CA ALA A 63 -1.50 -19.14 -2.69
C ALA A 63 -0.55 -17.93 -2.76
N ILE A 64 -0.32 -17.27 -1.62
CA ILE A 64 0.62 -16.15 -1.52
C ILE A 64 1.85 -16.65 -0.77
N ILE A 65 2.82 -17.16 -1.52
CA ILE A 65 3.96 -17.93 -1.02
C ILE A 65 4.93 -17.02 -0.23
N PRO A 66 5.01 -17.11 1.12
CA PRO A 66 5.92 -16.27 1.90
C PRO A 66 7.39 -16.53 1.53
N GLU A 67 7.71 -17.78 1.18
CA GLU A 67 9.07 -18.24 0.92
C GLU A 67 9.70 -17.62 -0.34
N LEU A 68 8.94 -16.92 -1.18
CA LEU A 68 9.48 -16.08 -2.26
C LEU A 68 10.36 -14.93 -1.73
N TRP A 69 10.16 -14.50 -0.49
CA TRP A 69 10.99 -13.51 0.20
C TRP A 69 12.27 -14.08 0.82
N LEU A 70 12.61 -15.35 0.52
CA LEU A 70 13.88 -15.99 0.90
C LEU A 70 14.73 -16.44 -0.30
N VAL A 71 14.24 -16.29 -1.54
CA VAL A 71 15.00 -16.70 -2.73
C VAL A 71 16.07 -15.65 -3.08
N PRO A 72 17.17 -16.00 -3.78
CA PRO A 72 18.19 -15.02 -4.16
C PRO A 72 17.65 -13.85 -4.98
N HIS A 73 18.02 -12.61 -4.61
CA HIS A 73 17.53 -11.36 -5.22
C HIS A 73 17.85 -11.21 -6.73
N PHE A 74 18.81 -11.97 -7.27
CA PHE A 74 19.08 -11.97 -8.71
C PHE A 74 17.99 -12.69 -9.53
N LEU A 75 17.12 -13.49 -8.90
CA LEU A 75 16.04 -14.18 -9.61
C LEU A 75 14.91 -13.20 -10.00
N PRO A 76 14.38 -13.26 -11.24
CA PRO A 76 13.37 -12.31 -11.72
C PRO A 76 12.03 -12.39 -10.95
N ILE A 77 11.78 -13.51 -10.27
CA ILE A 77 10.59 -13.74 -9.43
C ILE A 77 10.73 -13.22 -7.98
N HIS A 78 11.88 -12.63 -7.60
CA HIS A 78 12.08 -12.17 -6.23
C HIS A 78 11.27 -10.88 -5.95
N PRO A 79 10.40 -10.83 -4.91
CA PRO A 79 9.48 -9.71 -4.69
C PRO A 79 10.12 -8.32 -4.54
N GLY A 80 11.35 -8.23 -4.04
CA GLY A 80 12.13 -6.97 -3.99
C GLY A 80 12.40 -6.32 -5.36
N ARG A 81 12.25 -7.08 -6.45
CA ARG A 81 12.36 -6.59 -7.84
C ARG A 81 11.04 -6.07 -8.41
N PHE A 82 9.91 -6.32 -7.75
CA PHE A 82 8.61 -5.87 -8.23
C PHE A 82 8.41 -4.40 -7.84
N TRP A 83 7.57 -3.70 -8.62
CA TRP A 83 7.16 -2.32 -8.32
C TRP A 83 6.74 -2.16 -6.85
N CYS A 84 7.18 -1.06 -6.21
CA CYS A 84 7.03 -0.81 -4.77
C CYS A 84 5.62 -1.08 -4.24
N PHE A 85 4.58 -0.45 -4.81
CA PHE A 85 3.18 -0.68 -4.44
C PHE A 85 2.77 -2.16 -4.49
N CYS A 86 3.22 -2.89 -5.51
CA CYS A 86 2.92 -4.31 -5.63
C CYS A 86 3.57 -5.10 -4.48
N ARG A 87 4.88 -4.97 -4.28
CA ARG A 87 5.57 -5.75 -3.24
C ARG A 87 5.13 -5.36 -1.83
N LEU A 88 4.85 -4.09 -1.56
CA LEU A 88 4.48 -3.58 -0.23
C LEU A 88 3.03 -3.90 0.16
N VAL A 89 2.13 -4.13 -0.81
CA VAL A 89 0.81 -4.70 -0.52
C VAL A 89 0.90 -6.23 -0.41
N TYR A 90 1.66 -6.90 -1.28
CA TYR A 90 1.78 -8.37 -1.22
C TYR A 90 2.65 -8.89 -0.06
N MET A 91 3.52 -8.07 0.54
CA MET A 91 4.35 -8.41 1.71
C MET A 91 3.50 -8.77 2.95
N PRO A 92 2.64 -7.89 3.50
CA PRO A 92 1.77 -8.26 4.61
C PRO A 92 0.69 -9.27 4.19
N MET A 93 0.19 -9.24 2.94
CA MET A 93 -0.72 -10.29 2.45
C MET A 93 -0.06 -11.69 2.51
N ALA A 94 1.23 -11.80 2.20
CA ALA A 94 1.99 -13.04 2.35
C ALA A 94 2.16 -13.42 3.83
N TYR A 95 2.43 -12.45 4.72
CA TYR A 95 2.52 -12.71 6.16
C TYR A 95 1.20 -13.25 6.73
N LEU A 96 0.09 -12.61 6.40
CA LEU A 96 -1.26 -12.99 6.80
C LEU A 96 -1.66 -14.38 6.24
N TYR A 97 -1.41 -14.61 4.95
CA TYR A 97 -1.66 -15.89 4.29
C TYR A 97 -0.78 -17.02 4.85
N GLY A 98 0.49 -16.73 5.16
CA GLY A 98 1.43 -17.68 5.73
C GLY A 98 1.12 -18.06 7.19
N LYS A 99 0.66 -17.10 8.00
CA LYS A 99 0.10 -17.37 9.34
C LYS A 99 -1.29 -18.03 9.31
N LYS A 100 -2.00 -17.99 8.17
CA LYS A 100 -3.43 -18.39 8.03
C LYS A 100 -4.30 -17.78 9.13
N PHE A 101 -3.97 -16.56 9.57
CA PHE A 101 -4.64 -15.95 10.72
C PHE A 101 -6.14 -15.80 10.42
N VAL A 102 -7.00 -16.19 11.36
CA VAL A 102 -8.46 -15.99 11.30
C VAL A 102 -8.89 -15.50 12.67
N GLY A 103 -9.76 -14.50 12.69
CA GLY A 103 -10.24 -13.91 13.92
C GLY A 103 -11.33 -14.69 14.66
N ALA A 104 -11.74 -14.16 15.82
CA ALA A 104 -12.88 -14.68 16.54
C ALA A 104 -14.17 -14.51 15.71
N ILE A 105 -14.89 -15.62 15.53
CA ILE A 105 -16.18 -15.68 14.85
C ILE A 105 -17.26 -15.31 15.87
N THR A 106 -17.79 -14.09 15.77
CA THR A 106 -18.89 -13.60 16.61
C THR A 106 -20.25 -13.84 15.93
N PRO A 107 -21.40 -13.69 16.63
CA PRO A 107 -22.73 -13.84 16.02
C PRO A 107 -22.91 -13.01 14.75
N THR A 108 -22.43 -11.76 14.74
CA THR A 108 -22.45 -10.88 13.56
C THR A 108 -21.64 -11.41 12.38
N ILE A 109 -20.61 -12.22 12.60
CA ILE A 109 -19.90 -12.90 11.50
C ILE A 109 -20.74 -14.03 10.92
N LEU A 110 -21.51 -14.74 11.75
CA LEU A 110 -22.44 -15.77 11.28
C LEU A 110 -23.59 -15.14 10.49
N GLU A 111 -24.17 -14.03 10.98
CA GLU A 111 -25.20 -13.25 10.28
C GLU A 111 -24.71 -12.80 8.89
N ILE A 112 -23.53 -12.17 8.80
CA ILE A 112 -23.00 -11.69 7.51
C ILE A 112 -22.61 -12.86 6.57
N ARG A 113 -22.30 -14.06 7.09
CA ARG A 113 -22.11 -15.26 6.24
C ARG A 113 -23.42 -15.66 5.55
N GLU A 114 -24.53 -15.72 6.27
CA GLU A 114 -25.84 -16.02 5.68
C GLU A 114 -26.35 -14.88 4.76
N GLU A 115 -25.83 -13.66 4.93
CA GLU A 115 -26.10 -12.56 4.00
C GLU A 115 -25.29 -12.61 2.69
N LEU A 116 -23.98 -12.87 2.75
CA LEU A 116 -23.08 -12.70 1.60
C LEU A 116 -22.98 -13.89 0.64
N TYR A 117 -23.50 -15.06 1.02
CA TYR A 117 -23.40 -16.29 0.23
C TYR A 117 -24.75 -16.81 -0.27
N SER A 118 -24.75 -17.45 -1.44
CA SER A 118 -25.96 -18.01 -2.08
C SER A 118 -26.24 -19.47 -1.70
N VAL A 119 -25.39 -20.06 -0.85
CA VAL A 119 -25.47 -21.41 -0.28
C VAL A 119 -24.94 -21.35 1.16
N PRO A 120 -25.30 -22.29 2.05
CA PRO A 120 -24.79 -22.32 3.43
C PRO A 120 -23.26 -22.28 3.48
N TYR A 121 -22.69 -21.54 4.45
CA TYR A 121 -21.24 -21.26 4.49
C TYR A 121 -20.35 -22.52 4.49
N ASN A 122 -20.82 -23.59 5.13
CA ASN A 122 -20.18 -24.90 5.21
C ASN A 122 -20.25 -25.73 3.92
N GLU A 123 -21.13 -25.37 2.97
CA GLU A 123 -21.29 -26.05 1.68
C GLU A 123 -20.51 -25.39 0.54
N ILE A 124 -19.89 -24.23 0.80
CA ILE A 124 -19.12 -23.48 -0.21
C ILE A 124 -17.90 -24.29 -0.67
N ASN A 125 -17.84 -24.59 -1.97
CA ASN A 125 -16.67 -25.21 -2.58
C ASN A 125 -15.54 -24.17 -2.77
N TRP A 126 -14.80 -23.90 -1.69
CA TRP A 126 -13.69 -22.95 -1.66
C TRP A 126 -12.61 -23.24 -2.73
N LYS A 127 -12.34 -24.52 -3.04
CA LYS A 127 -11.39 -24.92 -4.09
C LYS A 127 -11.82 -24.42 -5.47
N ASN A 128 -13.13 -24.27 -5.72
CA ASN A 128 -13.67 -23.62 -6.92
C ASN A 128 -13.63 -22.09 -6.79
N ALA A 129 -14.13 -21.55 -5.68
CA ALA A 129 -14.17 -20.11 -5.39
C ALA A 129 -12.81 -19.41 -5.59
N ARG A 130 -11.71 -20.09 -5.27
CA ARG A 130 -10.32 -19.70 -5.58
C ARG A 130 -10.14 -19.11 -6.98
N ASN A 131 -10.66 -19.79 -7.99
CA ASN A 131 -10.49 -19.42 -9.39
C ASN A 131 -11.61 -18.53 -9.96
N ASN A 132 -12.71 -18.38 -9.23
CA ASN A 132 -13.85 -17.56 -9.64
C ASN A 132 -13.54 -16.07 -9.45
N CYS A 133 -14.07 -15.24 -10.34
CA CYS A 133 -14.10 -13.79 -10.22
C CYS A 133 -15.40 -13.32 -10.89
N ALA A 134 -16.07 -12.30 -10.35
CA ALA A 134 -17.21 -11.68 -11.02
C ALA A 134 -16.74 -11.13 -12.39
N LYS A 135 -17.58 -11.26 -13.43
CA LYS A 135 -17.20 -10.90 -14.80
C LYS A 135 -16.90 -9.41 -14.91
N GLU A 136 -17.69 -8.59 -14.21
CA GLU A 136 -17.54 -7.14 -14.15
C GLU A 136 -16.22 -6.69 -13.50
N ASP A 137 -15.69 -7.45 -12.55
CA ASP A 137 -14.43 -7.13 -11.84
C ASP A 137 -13.18 -7.70 -12.53
N LEU A 138 -13.34 -8.64 -13.48
CA LEU A 138 -12.23 -9.36 -14.12
C LEU A 138 -11.58 -8.52 -15.25
N ARG A 139 -10.91 -7.42 -14.89
CA ARG A 139 -10.25 -6.51 -15.83
C ARG A 139 -9.10 -7.15 -16.63
N TYR A 140 -8.42 -8.12 -16.05
CA TYR A 140 -7.31 -8.88 -16.64
C TYR A 140 -7.51 -10.39 -16.40
N PRO A 141 -7.95 -11.16 -17.42
CA PRO A 141 -8.07 -12.61 -17.30
C PRO A 141 -6.70 -13.28 -17.33
N ARG A 142 -6.46 -14.24 -16.43
CA ARG A 142 -5.18 -14.96 -16.33
C ARG A 142 -4.85 -15.73 -17.62
N SER A 143 -3.61 -15.61 -18.10
CA SER A 143 -3.13 -16.36 -19.28
C SER A 143 -3.07 -17.87 -19.03
N PHE A 144 -2.97 -18.70 -20.07
CA PHE A 144 -2.87 -20.16 -19.91
C PHE A 144 -1.65 -20.55 -19.04
N VAL A 145 -0.51 -19.89 -19.27
CA VAL A 145 0.73 -20.08 -18.52
C VAL A 145 0.51 -19.73 -17.04
N GLN A 146 -0.07 -18.56 -16.75
CA GLN A 146 -0.42 -18.16 -15.39
C GLN A 146 -1.36 -19.17 -14.72
N ASN A 147 -2.36 -19.72 -15.42
CA ASN A 147 -3.26 -20.74 -14.85
C ASN A 147 -2.54 -22.07 -14.54
N VAL A 148 -1.54 -22.47 -15.35
CA VAL A 148 -0.68 -23.63 -15.05
C VAL A 148 0.20 -23.36 -13.83
N ILE A 149 0.85 -22.19 -13.76
CA ILE A 149 1.67 -21.76 -12.62
C ILE A 149 0.82 -21.74 -11.34
N TRP A 150 -0.33 -21.07 -11.34
CA TRP A 150 -1.25 -21.03 -10.20
C TRP A 150 -1.74 -22.43 -9.82
N THR A 151 -1.97 -23.33 -10.78
CA THR A 151 -2.35 -24.72 -10.47
C THR A 151 -1.21 -25.47 -9.78
N GLY A 152 0.03 -25.33 -10.23
CA GLY A 152 1.21 -25.91 -9.59
C GLY A 152 1.45 -25.36 -8.19
N LEU A 153 1.41 -24.03 -8.02
CA LEU A 153 1.57 -23.36 -6.73
C LEU A 153 0.53 -23.86 -5.71
N ASN A 154 -0.75 -23.91 -6.09
CA ASN A 154 -1.83 -24.28 -5.18
C ASN A 154 -2.02 -25.80 -4.95
N LYS A 155 -1.53 -26.67 -5.84
CA LYS A 155 -1.68 -28.14 -5.71
C LYS A 155 -0.41 -28.87 -5.28
N VAL A 156 0.77 -28.27 -5.45
CA VAL A 156 2.07 -28.91 -5.19
C VAL A 156 2.89 -28.09 -4.19
N VAL A 157 3.18 -26.83 -4.51
CA VAL A 157 4.13 -26.02 -3.72
C VAL A 157 3.58 -25.66 -2.33
N GLU A 158 2.38 -25.06 -2.25
CA GLU A 158 1.76 -24.70 -0.96
C GLU A 158 1.53 -25.91 -0.03
N PRO A 159 1.02 -27.08 -0.52
CA PRO A 159 0.96 -28.29 0.29
C PRO A 159 2.33 -28.77 0.81
N ILE A 160 3.38 -28.76 -0.02
CA ILE A 160 4.73 -29.18 0.40
C ILE A 160 5.30 -28.24 1.46
N LEU A 161 5.21 -26.91 1.25
CA LEU A 161 5.70 -25.90 2.19
C LEU A 161 4.89 -25.83 3.50
N SER A 162 3.69 -26.43 3.52
CA SER A 162 2.89 -26.60 4.74
C SER A 162 3.30 -27.83 5.58
N LEU A 163 4.05 -28.78 5.01
CA LEU A 163 4.47 -30.01 5.68
C LEU A 163 5.86 -29.88 6.33
N TRP A 164 6.10 -30.66 7.38
CA TRP A 164 7.43 -30.79 7.96
C TRP A 164 8.35 -31.62 7.04
N PRO A 165 9.65 -31.28 6.87
CA PRO A 165 10.38 -30.18 7.51
C PRO A 165 10.28 -28.82 6.78
N PHE A 166 9.70 -28.78 5.57
CA PHE A 166 9.67 -27.59 4.71
C PHE A 166 8.97 -26.38 5.34
N ASN A 167 8.00 -26.60 6.23
CA ASN A 167 7.37 -25.55 7.03
C ASN A 167 8.35 -24.75 7.92
N THR A 168 9.58 -25.22 8.12
CA THR A 168 10.66 -24.42 8.72
C THR A 168 11.01 -23.19 7.87
N LEU A 169 10.96 -23.31 6.54
CA LEU A 169 11.14 -22.19 5.60
C LEU A 169 10.02 -21.15 5.78
N ARG A 170 8.78 -21.59 6.06
CA ARG A 170 7.65 -20.70 6.34
C ARG A 170 7.89 -19.83 7.57
N HIS A 171 8.41 -20.41 8.65
CA HIS A 171 8.76 -19.66 9.86
C HIS A 171 9.89 -18.65 9.59
N ALA A 172 10.93 -19.04 8.84
CA ALA A 172 11.98 -18.12 8.43
C ALA A 172 11.44 -16.99 7.52
N ALA A 173 10.53 -17.29 6.60
CA ALA A 173 9.93 -16.33 5.69
C ALA A 173 9.01 -15.34 6.41
N LEU A 174 8.17 -15.80 7.33
CA LEU A 174 7.33 -14.94 8.18
C LEU A 174 8.18 -14.01 9.05
N ASN A 175 9.30 -14.51 9.60
CA ASN A 175 10.25 -13.70 10.36
C ASN A 175 10.99 -12.68 9.46
N ASN A 176 11.24 -12.98 8.19
CA ASN A 176 11.85 -12.03 7.25
C ASN A 176 10.85 -10.95 6.81
N LEU A 177 9.63 -11.34 6.44
CA LEU A 177 8.53 -10.44 6.11
C LEU A 177 8.28 -9.43 7.23
N LEU A 178 8.23 -9.87 8.49
CA LEU A 178 8.03 -9.00 9.64
C LEU A 178 9.15 -7.96 9.83
N LYS A 179 10.39 -8.25 9.41
CA LYS A 179 11.46 -7.24 9.39
C LYS A 179 11.23 -6.20 8.30
N HIS A 180 10.85 -6.62 7.09
CA HIS A 180 10.54 -5.68 6.01
C HIS A 180 9.31 -4.81 6.32
N ILE A 181 8.30 -5.36 6.99
CA ILE A 181 7.12 -4.62 7.48
C ILE A 181 7.55 -3.56 8.50
N ARG A 182 8.27 -3.94 9.57
CA ARG A 182 8.75 -2.99 10.58
C ARG A 182 9.69 -1.91 10.00
N TYR A 183 10.46 -2.25 8.98
CA TYR A 183 11.28 -1.27 8.27
C TYR A 183 10.43 -0.26 7.48
N GLU A 184 9.40 -0.71 6.76
CA GLU A 184 8.45 0.18 6.08
C GLU A 184 7.73 1.07 7.10
N ASP A 185 7.26 0.50 8.21
CA ASP A 185 6.66 1.23 9.34
C ASP A 185 7.59 2.32 9.87
N GLU A 186 8.84 1.99 10.21
CA GLU A 186 9.79 2.93 10.82
C GLU A 186 10.25 4.01 9.83
N SER A 187 10.56 3.64 8.57
CA SER A 187 11.01 4.58 7.52
C SER A 187 9.93 5.53 7.01
N THR A 188 8.66 5.15 7.10
CA THR A 188 7.50 5.98 6.71
C THR A 188 6.77 6.59 7.92
N LYS A 189 7.35 6.50 9.13
CA LYS A 189 6.74 6.98 10.39
C LYS A 189 5.31 6.47 10.59
N TYR A 190 5.07 5.20 10.24
CA TYR A 190 3.82 4.43 10.35
C TYR A 190 2.68 4.86 9.39
N ILE A 191 3.04 5.65 8.35
CA ILE A 191 2.17 6.05 7.23
C ILE A 191 2.08 4.92 6.19
N GLY A 192 3.19 4.30 5.80
CA GLY A 192 3.27 3.34 4.69
C GLY A 192 3.19 4.00 3.31
N ILE A 193 3.36 3.22 2.23
CA ILE A 193 3.29 3.76 0.86
C ILE A 193 1.86 4.10 0.42
N CYS A 194 0.84 3.44 0.97
CA CYS A 194 -0.56 3.61 0.55
C CYS A 194 -1.53 3.07 1.63
N PRO A 195 -2.83 3.43 1.64
CA PRO A 195 -3.75 3.05 2.73
C PRO A 195 -3.91 1.53 2.87
N ILE A 196 -3.72 0.78 1.78
CA ILE A 196 -3.84 -0.68 1.76
C ILE A 196 -2.63 -1.31 2.44
N ASN A 197 -1.42 -0.90 2.08
CA ASN A 197 -0.18 -1.32 2.75
C ASN A 197 -0.22 -0.91 4.24
N LYS A 198 -0.49 0.38 4.54
CA LYS A 198 -0.66 0.92 5.90
C LYS A 198 -1.57 0.07 6.78
N ALA A 199 -2.77 -0.25 6.28
CA ALA A 199 -3.76 -0.99 7.05
C ALA A 199 -3.36 -2.46 7.26
N LEU A 200 -2.69 -3.08 6.28
CA LEU A 200 -2.25 -4.47 6.35
C LEU A 200 -1.02 -4.62 7.27
N ASP A 201 -0.06 -3.71 7.21
CA ASP A 201 1.12 -3.68 8.09
C ASP A 201 0.71 -3.44 9.55
N MET A 202 -0.20 -2.48 9.78
CA MET A 202 -0.81 -2.26 11.10
C MET A 202 -1.50 -3.51 11.66
N ILE A 203 -2.16 -4.30 10.80
CA ILE A 203 -2.78 -5.57 11.22
C ILE A 203 -1.71 -6.65 11.45
N CYS A 204 -0.62 -6.68 10.69
CA CYS A 204 0.50 -7.60 10.93
C CYS A 204 1.20 -7.31 12.26
N CYS A 205 1.50 -6.05 12.57
CA CYS A 205 2.06 -5.61 13.85
C CYS A 205 1.10 -5.88 15.03
N TRP A 206 -0.23 -5.77 14.83
CA TRP A 206 -1.23 -6.19 15.82
C TRP A 206 -1.27 -7.72 16.01
N ILE A 207 -1.19 -8.51 14.94
CA ILE A 207 -1.17 -10.00 15.00
C ILE A 207 0.14 -10.52 15.60
N ASP A 208 1.23 -9.77 15.49
CA ASP A 208 2.52 -10.08 16.09
C ASP A 208 2.52 -9.78 17.60
N ASN A 209 2.11 -8.57 17.99
CA ASN A 209 1.91 -8.18 19.38
C ASN A 209 0.91 -7.02 19.51
N PRO A 210 -0.32 -7.26 20.00
CA PRO A 210 -1.34 -6.22 20.20
C PRO A 210 -0.94 -5.07 21.15
N ASN A 211 0.09 -5.26 21.98
CA ASN A 211 0.58 -4.28 22.94
C ASN A 211 1.89 -3.61 22.48
N SER A 212 2.37 -3.88 21.26
CA SER A 212 3.58 -3.28 20.70
C SER A 212 3.46 -1.76 20.52
N ASP A 213 4.58 -1.05 20.62
CA ASP A 213 4.61 0.39 20.35
C ASP A 213 4.44 0.70 18.86
N ALA A 214 4.92 -0.19 17.96
CA ALA A 214 4.63 -0.13 16.53
C ALA A 214 3.12 -0.07 16.22
N PHE A 215 2.32 -0.96 16.84
CA PHE A 215 0.86 -0.91 16.69
C PHE A 215 0.27 0.41 17.21
N LYS A 216 0.73 0.91 18.37
CA LYS A 216 0.26 2.20 18.94
C LYS A 216 0.60 3.39 18.03
N LEU A 217 1.77 3.39 17.39
CA LEU A 217 2.24 4.46 16.51
C LEU A 217 1.49 4.48 15.17
N HIS A 218 0.98 3.34 14.68
CA HIS A 218 0.07 3.33 13.53
C HIS A 218 -1.30 3.95 13.77
N LEU A 219 -1.83 3.93 15.01
CA LEU A 219 -3.19 4.39 15.33
C LEU A 219 -3.43 5.88 14.96
N PRO A 220 -2.58 6.86 15.35
CA PRO A 220 -2.77 8.25 14.90
C PRO A 220 -2.61 8.39 13.38
N ARG A 221 -1.75 7.57 12.75
CA ARG A 221 -1.51 7.58 11.30
C ARG A 221 -2.67 7.08 10.44
N ILE A 222 -3.80 6.71 11.04
CA ILE A 222 -5.03 6.43 10.29
C ILE A 222 -5.65 7.73 9.76
N TYR A 223 -5.57 8.82 10.53
CA TYR A 223 -6.23 10.08 10.18
C TYR A 223 -5.58 10.78 8.97
N ASP A 224 -4.28 10.55 8.72
CA ASP A 224 -3.57 11.04 7.53
C ASP A 224 -4.21 10.55 6.21
N TYR A 225 -4.91 9.41 6.23
CA TYR A 225 -5.64 8.86 5.09
C TYR A 225 -7.15 9.21 5.07
N LEU A 226 -7.69 9.96 6.03
CA LEU A 226 -9.12 10.26 6.12
C LEU A 226 -9.43 11.71 5.72
N TRP A 227 -10.03 11.88 4.53
CA TRP A 227 -10.45 13.17 4.01
C TRP A 227 -11.96 13.39 4.20
N LEU A 228 -12.37 14.60 4.56
CA LEU A 228 -13.77 15.00 4.63
C LEU A 228 -14.15 15.86 3.41
N ALA A 229 -14.91 15.27 2.50
CA ALA A 229 -15.45 15.92 1.31
C ALA A 229 -16.94 16.26 1.48
N GLU A 230 -17.51 16.93 0.47
CA GLU A 230 -18.91 17.36 0.38
C GLU A 230 -19.94 16.21 0.41
N ASP A 231 -19.53 15.01 0.02
CA ASP A 231 -20.31 13.76 0.09
C ASP A 231 -20.03 12.93 1.37
N GLY A 232 -19.07 13.35 2.21
CA GLY A 232 -18.73 12.73 3.48
C GLY A 232 -17.25 12.35 3.63
N MET A 233 -16.96 11.52 4.64
CA MET A 233 -15.60 11.05 4.91
C MET A 233 -15.21 9.89 3.99
N LYS A 234 -14.05 10.01 3.34
CA LYS A 234 -13.49 9.04 2.40
C LYS A 234 -12.01 8.76 2.66
N ALA A 235 -11.55 7.59 2.27
CA ALA A 235 -10.13 7.24 2.33
C ALA A 235 -9.38 7.83 1.13
N GLN A 236 -8.27 8.50 1.38
CA GLN A 236 -7.33 8.98 0.36
C GLN A 236 -6.51 7.81 -0.22
N VAL A 237 -6.05 7.93 -1.47
CA VAL A 237 -5.20 6.90 -2.14
C VAL A 237 -3.74 6.92 -1.65
N TYR A 238 -3.34 8.01 -0.99
CA TYR A 238 -2.02 8.31 -0.43
C TYR A 238 -2.24 9.20 0.84
N ASP A 239 -1.22 9.63 1.59
CA ASP A 239 -1.40 10.60 2.71
C ASP A 239 -1.67 12.06 2.23
N GLY A 240 -2.16 12.21 1.00
CA GLY A 240 -2.35 13.45 0.26
C GLY A 240 -1.47 13.52 -0.98
N CYS A 241 -1.40 14.69 -1.60
CA CYS A 241 -0.50 14.99 -2.72
C CYS A 241 0.11 16.40 -2.60
N GLN A 242 0.38 16.81 -1.36
CA GLN A 242 0.73 18.17 -0.95
C GLN A 242 1.99 18.71 -1.68
N SER A 243 3.04 17.89 -1.82
CA SER A 243 4.26 18.29 -2.54
C SER A 243 4.01 18.41 -4.06
N TRP A 244 3.27 17.47 -4.64
CA TRP A 244 2.92 17.45 -6.06
C TRP A 244 2.04 18.63 -6.47
N GLU A 245 0.95 18.87 -5.75
CA GLU A 245 0.05 20.00 -6.02
C GLU A 245 0.75 21.34 -5.79
N THR A 246 1.51 21.50 -4.69
CA THR A 246 2.21 22.77 -4.41
C THR A 246 3.24 23.09 -5.49
N ALA A 247 3.96 22.09 -6.01
CA ALA A 247 4.90 22.27 -7.11
C ALA A 247 4.21 22.79 -8.37
N PHE A 248 3.10 22.17 -8.81
CA PHE A 248 2.35 22.66 -9.98
C PHE A 248 1.67 24.00 -9.76
N ILE A 249 1.12 24.27 -8.57
CA ILE A 249 0.50 25.56 -8.24
C ILE A 249 1.53 26.69 -8.33
N VAL A 250 2.76 26.49 -7.81
CA VAL A 250 3.86 27.45 -7.95
C VAL A 250 4.20 27.68 -9.42
N GLN A 251 4.36 26.62 -10.23
CA GLN A 251 4.67 26.76 -11.65
C GLN A 251 3.57 27.47 -12.43
N ALA A 252 2.30 27.21 -12.11
CA ALA A 252 1.16 27.87 -12.72
C ALA A 252 1.19 29.37 -12.45
N TYR A 253 1.31 29.80 -11.19
CA TYR A 253 1.44 31.23 -10.85
C TYR A 253 2.68 31.87 -11.49
N CYS A 254 3.84 31.19 -11.47
CA CYS A 254 5.07 31.67 -12.12
C CYS A 254 5.02 31.66 -13.66
N SER A 255 3.96 31.11 -14.25
CA SER A 255 3.66 31.17 -15.69
C SER A 255 2.61 32.26 -16.03
N THR A 256 2.31 33.15 -15.08
CA THR A 256 1.40 34.29 -15.23
C THR A 256 2.04 35.58 -14.71
N ASP A 257 1.51 36.73 -15.12
CA ASP A 257 1.94 38.04 -14.59
C ASP A 257 1.45 38.33 -13.14
N LEU A 258 0.79 37.36 -12.49
CA LEU A 258 0.13 37.51 -11.19
C LEU A 258 1.06 37.28 -9.98
N VAL A 259 2.36 37.04 -10.21
CA VAL A 259 3.37 36.78 -9.16
C VAL A 259 3.37 37.82 -8.04
N ASN A 260 3.17 39.11 -8.38
CA ASN A 260 3.13 40.18 -7.38
C ASN A 260 1.89 40.09 -6.48
N GLU A 261 0.73 39.77 -7.04
CA GLU A 261 -0.55 39.62 -6.34
C GLU A 261 -0.54 38.42 -5.38
N PHE A 262 0.07 37.31 -5.81
CA PHE A 262 0.17 36.07 -5.02
C PHE A 262 1.51 35.89 -4.30
N SER A 263 2.33 36.94 -4.16
CA SER A 263 3.65 36.96 -3.51
C SER A 263 3.67 36.28 -2.13
N GLN A 264 2.73 36.62 -1.23
CA GLN A 264 2.65 35.97 0.08
C GLN A 264 2.29 34.47 0.00
N THR A 265 1.52 34.05 -1.00
CA THR A 265 1.18 32.64 -1.25
C THR A 265 2.40 31.89 -1.81
N LEU A 266 3.11 32.48 -2.77
CA LEU A 266 4.34 31.94 -3.33
C LEU A 266 5.44 31.80 -2.28
N THR A 267 5.60 32.78 -1.38
CA THR A 267 6.53 32.69 -0.23
C THR A 267 6.21 31.48 0.66
N LYS A 268 4.93 31.25 1.00
CA LYS A 268 4.50 30.09 1.81
C LYS A 268 4.72 28.77 1.06
N ALA A 269 4.44 28.73 -0.23
CA ALA A 269 4.64 27.55 -1.07
C ALA A 269 6.13 27.22 -1.25
N HIS A 270 6.99 28.23 -1.42
CA HIS A 270 8.44 28.10 -1.47
C HIS A 270 8.99 27.54 -0.16
N GLU A 271 8.55 28.07 0.98
CA GLU A 271 8.89 27.55 2.31
C GLU A 271 8.41 26.11 2.51
N PHE A 272 7.22 25.75 2.02
CA PHE A 272 6.72 24.38 2.08
C PHE A 272 7.58 23.41 1.24
N ILE A 273 7.86 23.75 -0.03
CA ILE A 273 8.70 22.91 -0.90
C ILE A 273 10.10 22.74 -0.28
N LYS A 274 10.71 23.83 0.23
CA LYS A 274 12.01 23.79 0.94
C LYS A 274 11.99 22.94 2.22
N LYS A 275 10.84 22.73 2.86
CA LYS A 275 10.69 21.90 4.08
C LYS A 275 10.24 20.46 3.80
N SER A 276 9.71 20.18 2.61
CA SER A 276 9.24 18.85 2.19
C SER A 276 10.27 17.99 1.46
N GLN A 277 11.48 18.51 1.20
CA GLN A 277 12.57 17.71 0.61
C GLN A 277 13.08 16.66 1.60
N VAL A 278 13.33 15.45 1.12
CA VAL A 278 13.96 14.39 1.89
C VAL A 278 15.48 14.64 1.95
N LEU A 279 15.98 15.01 3.14
CA LEU A 279 17.36 15.47 3.34
C LEU A 279 18.40 14.34 3.41
N GLU A 280 17.98 13.11 3.71
CA GLU A 280 18.85 11.97 3.96
C GLU A 280 18.32 10.69 3.28
N ASN A 281 19.18 9.70 3.11
CA ASN A 281 18.73 8.34 2.79
C ASN A 281 18.22 7.67 4.06
N HIS A 282 17.16 6.87 3.96
CA HIS A 282 16.76 5.99 5.06
C HIS A 282 17.93 5.05 5.44
N PRO A 283 18.12 4.70 6.73
CA PRO A 283 19.08 3.68 7.14
C PRO A 283 18.86 2.37 6.37
N ASP A 284 19.94 1.63 6.06
CA ASP A 284 19.91 0.31 5.40
C ASP A 284 19.06 0.18 4.13
N TYR A 285 18.74 1.29 3.43
CA TYR A 285 17.72 1.36 2.37
C TYR A 285 17.85 0.28 1.28
N GLU A 286 19.06 -0.08 0.89
CA GLU A 286 19.36 -1.11 -0.13
C GLU A 286 18.96 -2.52 0.32
N ALA A 287 19.14 -2.85 1.60
CA ALA A 287 18.79 -4.17 2.16
C ALA A 287 17.26 -4.40 2.19
N TYR A 288 16.49 -3.32 2.22
CA TYR A 288 15.03 -3.32 2.19
C TYR A 288 14.46 -2.95 0.80
N TYR A 289 15.32 -2.94 -0.22
CA TYR A 289 15.00 -2.66 -1.61
C TYR A 289 14.39 -1.27 -1.87
N ARG A 290 14.58 -0.27 -0.99
CA ARG A 290 14.22 1.12 -1.30
C ARG A 290 15.18 1.69 -2.35
N HIS A 291 14.78 2.73 -3.06
CA HIS A 291 15.70 3.57 -3.84
C HIS A 291 16.33 4.65 -2.94
N ARG A 292 17.42 5.29 -3.38
CA ARG A 292 18.01 6.43 -2.64
C ARG A 292 17.04 7.61 -2.60
N SER A 293 16.91 8.25 -1.43
CA SER A 293 15.92 9.31 -1.18
C SER A 293 16.52 10.69 -0.89
N LYS A 294 17.82 10.82 -0.57
CA LYS A 294 18.48 12.11 -0.37
C LYS A 294 18.33 13.00 -1.61
N GLY A 295 17.79 14.19 -1.40
CA GLY A 295 17.53 15.22 -2.40
C GLY A 295 16.13 15.19 -3.02
N SER A 296 15.36 14.14 -2.81
CA SER A 296 14.07 13.92 -3.49
C SER A 296 12.89 14.64 -2.82
N TRP A 297 11.76 14.68 -3.52
CA TRP A 297 10.44 14.92 -2.95
C TRP A 297 9.57 13.65 -3.06
N THR A 298 8.62 13.53 -2.14
CA THR A 298 7.55 12.54 -2.18
C THR A 298 6.34 13.10 -2.92
N LEU A 299 5.29 12.29 -3.13
CA LEU A 299 4.00 12.79 -3.63
C LEU A 299 3.36 13.77 -2.62
N SER A 300 3.49 13.47 -1.33
CA SER A 300 2.76 14.06 -0.21
C SER A 300 3.66 14.89 0.71
N THR A 301 4.21 14.25 1.74
CA THR A 301 4.95 14.84 2.86
C THR A 301 6.33 14.20 3.00
N ALA A 302 7.30 14.91 3.62
CA ALA A 302 8.60 14.32 3.94
C ALA A 302 8.50 13.13 4.94
N ASP A 303 7.43 13.07 5.73
CA ASP A 303 7.17 11.98 6.68
C ASP A 303 6.88 10.64 6.00
N ASN A 304 6.22 10.67 4.82
CA ASN A 304 5.96 9.49 4.00
C ASN A 304 7.25 8.83 3.48
N GLY A 305 8.29 9.63 3.22
CA GLY A 305 9.64 9.14 2.90
C GLY A 305 9.82 8.39 1.56
N TRP A 306 8.78 8.21 0.74
CA TRP A 306 8.90 7.61 -0.60
C TRP A 306 9.20 8.65 -1.66
N CYS A 307 10.47 8.68 -2.08
CA CYS A 307 10.95 9.45 -3.23
C CYS A 307 10.17 9.11 -4.51
N VAL A 308 9.83 10.13 -5.30
CA VAL A 308 9.25 9.97 -6.66
C VAL A 308 9.99 10.87 -7.64
N SER A 309 10.33 10.34 -8.81
CA SER A 309 11.17 11.02 -9.81
C SER A 309 10.49 12.23 -10.43
N ASP A 310 9.19 12.12 -10.76
CA ASP A 310 8.36 13.22 -11.27
C ASP A 310 8.14 14.30 -10.21
N CYS A 311 7.78 13.92 -8.97
CA CYS A 311 7.59 14.85 -7.86
C CYS A 311 8.87 15.62 -7.54
N THR A 312 10.02 14.95 -7.62
CA THR A 312 11.35 15.59 -7.50
C THR A 312 11.61 16.56 -8.65
N ALA A 313 11.30 16.18 -9.89
CA ALA A 313 11.50 17.02 -11.08
C ALA A 313 10.62 18.28 -11.05
N GLU A 314 9.35 18.16 -10.70
CA GLU A 314 8.42 19.29 -10.68
C GLU A 314 8.66 20.21 -9.46
N ALA A 315 9.09 19.67 -8.31
CA ALA A 315 9.55 20.48 -7.17
C ALA A 315 10.85 21.24 -7.49
N LEU A 316 11.84 20.58 -8.11
CA LEU A 316 13.09 21.21 -8.57
C LEU A 316 12.80 22.32 -9.59
N LYS A 317 11.92 22.06 -10.57
CA LYS A 317 11.47 23.03 -11.58
C LYS A 317 10.74 24.22 -10.95
N ALA A 318 9.89 24.00 -9.96
CA ALA A 318 9.24 25.07 -9.20
C ALA A 318 10.27 25.96 -8.47
N LEU A 319 11.28 25.37 -7.80
CA LEU A 319 12.37 26.10 -7.14
C LEU A 319 13.20 26.93 -8.15
N LEU A 320 13.51 26.37 -9.32
CA LEU A 320 14.22 27.04 -10.42
C LEU A 320 13.39 28.08 -11.21
N MET A 321 12.08 28.18 -10.93
CA MET A 321 11.24 29.30 -11.37
C MET A 321 11.20 30.38 -10.29
N LEU A 322 11.02 30.00 -9.03
CA LEU A 322 11.04 30.92 -7.88
C LEU A 322 12.38 31.66 -7.75
N SER A 323 13.51 31.01 -8.01
CA SER A 323 14.86 31.61 -7.94
C SER A 323 15.14 32.70 -9.00
N LYS A 324 14.17 33.02 -9.87
CA LYS A 324 14.24 34.10 -10.87
C LYS A 324 13.40 35.33 -10.48
N ILE A 325 12.64 35.24 -9.39
CA ILE A 325 11.82 36.30 -8.81
C ILE A 325 12.61 36.95 -7.66
N SER A 326 12.34 38.23 -7.31
CA SER A 326 13.03 38.83 -6.15
C SER A 326 12.69 38.07 -4.87
N GLN A 327 13.71 37.80 -4.05
CA GLN A 327 13.57 37.23 -2.72
C GLN A 327 12.65 38.06 -1.81
N ASP A 328 12.51 39.37 -2.06
CA ASP A 328 11.56 40.24 -1.35
C ASP A 328 10.08 39.87 -1.59
N LEU A 329 9.79 39.10 -2.66
CA LEU A 329 8.44 38.69 -3.06
C LEU A 329 8.16 37.21 -2.81
N VAL A 330 9.18 36.35 -2.77
CA VAL A 330 9.05 34.88 -2.65
C VAL A 330 9.90 34.24 -1.55
N GLY A 331 10.62 35.03 -0.75
CA GLY A 331 11.57 34.56 0.25
C GLY A 331 12.90 34.07 -0.34
N ASP A 332 13.88 33.84 0.53
CA ASP A 332 15.23 33.42 0.15
C ASP A 332 15.22 32.11 -0.67
N PRO A 333 16.11 31.95 -1.68
CA PRO A 333 16.29 30.69 -2.39
C PRO A 333 16.57 29.49 -1.47
N ILE A 334 16.36 28.28 -1.99
CA ILE A 334 16.92 27.07 -1.40
C ILE A 334 18.45 27.07 -1.55
N ASP A 335 19.15 26.40 -0.63
CA ASP A 335 20.59 26.15 -0.73
C ASP A 335 20.95 25.45 -2.05
N GLY A 336 22.04 25.87 -2.69
CA GLY A 336 22.55 25.28 -3.92
C GLY A 336 22.99 23.83 -3.76
N GLU A 337 23.53 23.43 -2.60
CA GLU A 337 23.89 22.02 -2.34
C GLU A 337 22.66 21.11 -2.43
N ARG A 338 21.53 21.60 -1.91
CA ARG A 338 20.26 20.89 -1.91
C ARG A 338 19.60 20.79 -3.30
N LEU A 339 20.00 21.65 -4.25
CA LEU A 339 19.63 21.51 -5.67
C LEU A 339 20.49 20.44 -6.36
N TYR A 340 21.78 20.36 -6.05
CA TYR A 340 22.64 19.29 -6.57
C TYR A 340 22.21 17.92 -6.05
N ASP A 341 21.87 17.80 -4.76
CA ASP A 341 21.25 16.59 -4.19
C ASP A 341 20.01 16.12 -4.97
N ALA A 342 19.14 17.06 -5.36
CA ALA A 342 17.94 16.75 -6.14
C ALA A 342 18.28 16.26 -7.56
N VAL A 343 19.28 16.86 -8.21
CA VAL A 343 19.75 16.43 -9.54
C VAL A 343 20.41 15.05 -9.47
N ASP A 344 21.26 14.80 -8.48
CA ASP A 344 21.87 13.48 -8.22
C ASP A 344 20.81 12.41 -7.92
N GLY A 345 19.75 12.79 -7.17
CA GLY A 345 18.57 11.98 -6.96
C GLY A 345 17.88 11.63 -8.28
N MET A 346 17.56 12.65 -9.09
CA MET A 346 16.92 12.47 -10.40
C MET A 346 17.72 11.57 -11.34
N LEU A 347 19.03 11.83 -11.51
CA LEU A 347 19.90 11.04 -12.38
C LEU A 347 19.96 9.56 -11.97
N SER A 348 19.79 9.26 -10.68
CA SER A 348 19.75 7.88 -10.17
C SER A 348 18.50 7.08 -10.54
N PHE A 349 17.43 7.72 -11.06
CA PHE A 349 16.21 7.05 -11.53
C PHE A 349 16.24 6.66 -13.02
N MET A 350 17.32 6.97 -13.73
CA MET A 350 17.44 6.70 -15.16
C MET A 350 17.64 5.20 -15.42
N ASN A 351 16.83 4.64 -16.30
CA ASN A 351 16.93 3.25 -16.77
C ASN A 351 17.98 3.13 -17.89
N GLU A 352 18.43 1.90 -18.19
CA GLU A 352 19.38 1.61 -19.29
C GLU A 352 18.86 2.05 -20.68
N ASP A 353 17.53 2.13 -20.85
CA ASP A 353 16.86 2.61 -22.07
C ASP A 353 16.67 4.15 -22.10
N GLY A 354 17.23 4.88 -21.12
CA GLY A 354 17.13 6.33 -20.99
C GLY A 354 15.77 6.83 -20.46
N THR A 355 14.82 5.92 -20.15
CA THR A 355 13.54 6.29 -19.54
C THR A 355 13.68 6.52 -18.03
N PHE A 356 12.69 7.19 -17.44
CA PHE A 356 12.56 7.34 -16.00
C PHE A 356 11.34 6.57 -15.51
N SER A 357 11.43 6.02 -14.30
CA SER A 357 10.36 5.29 -13.62
C SER A 357 10.00 5.99 -12.30
N THR A 358 8.80 5.73 -11.77
CA THR A 358 8.19 6.59 -10.73
C THR A 358 8.96 6.62 -9.41
N TYR A 359 8.94 5.55 -8.63
CA TYR A 359 9.56 5.49 -7.30
C TYR A 359 10.97 4.90 -7.30
N GLU A 360 11.33 4.16 -8.35
CA GLU A 360 12.51 3.30 -8.45
C GLU A 360 12.80 2.99 -9.93
N CYS A 361 14.04 2.64 -10.28
CA CYS A 361 14.35 2.11 -11.60
C CYS A 361 13.64 0.78 -11.90
N LYS A 362 13.52 0.44 -13.19
CA LYS A 362 12.91 -0.78 -13.72
C LYS A 362 13.72 -2.04 -13.36
N ARG A 363 13.30 -2.74 -12.31
CA ARG A 363 13.96 -3.96 -11.78
C ARG A 363 13.39 -5.28 -12.33
N SER A 364 12.23 -5.26 -12.96
CA SER A 364 11.51 -6.39 -13.56
C SER A 364 11.60 -6.41 -15.09
N THR A 365 11.23 -7.55 -15.70
CA THR A 365 11.08 -7.71 -17.16
C THR A 365 9.60 -7.83 -17.53
N PRO A 366 9.17 -7.49 -18.77
CA PRO A 366 7.76 -7.56 -19.19
C PRO A 366 7.12 -8.94 -19.02
N TRP A 367 7.91 -10.01 -19.20
CA TRP A 367 7.50 -11.41 -19.00
C TRP A 367 6.87 -11.71 -17.63
N LEU A 368 7.10 -10.86 -16.61
CA LEU A 368 6.46 -11.00 -15.30
C LEU A 368 4.95 -10.69 -15.32
N GLU A 369 4.45 -10.02 -16.37
CA GLU A 369 3.07 -9.55 -16.49
C GLU A 369 2.21 -10.42 -17.47
N ASP A 370 2.86 -11.26 -18.29
CA ASP A 370 2.28 -12.18 -19.31
C ASP A 370 1.75 -13.53 -18.75
#